data_AF-A0A940X6Z4-F1
#
_entry.id   AF-A0A940X6Z4-F1
#
_cell.length_a   1.000
_cell.length_b   1.000
_cell.length_c   1.000
_cell.angle_alpha   90.00
_cell.angle_beta   90.00
_cell.angle_gamma   90.00
#
_symmetry.space_group_name_H-M   'P 1'
#
loop_
_entity.id
_entity.type
_entity.pdbx_description
1 polymer ?
#
loop_
_entity_poly.entity_id
_entity_poly.type
_entity_poly.pdbx_seq_one_letter_code
_entity_poly.pdbx_strand_id
1 'polypeptide(L)'
;MKNIVILLLCFCSCGKGNYQTFDYNKSKNPWITAYKDNVFFACLKESYKNDSIFILIEEKDALNPYDGLSLDDLNETKKLGSNIIKNIPEPIMCENCKEGVNYYMSNCLHYYNSKELDSIAKKAYGEYKKVGL
;
A
#
# COMPACT_ATOMS: atom_id res chain seq x y z
N MET A 1 -47.59 27.42 -10.13
CA MET A 1 -46.68 26.26 -10.23
C MET A 1 -45.57 26.48 -9.21
N LYS A 2 -45.58 25.69 -8.13
CA LYS A 2 -44.63 25.84 -7.00
C LYS A 2 -43.32 25.17 -7.38
N ASN A 3 -42.25 25.96 -7.46
CA ASN A 3 -40.88 25.47 -7.60
C ASN A 3 -40.48 24.75 -6.31
N ILE A 4 -40.45 23.42 -6.34
CA ILE A 4 -39.82 22.61 -5.30
C ILE A 4 -38.44 22.24 -5.84
N VAL A 5 -37.45 23.07 -5.51
CA VAL A 5 -36.03 22.73 -5.65
C VAL A 5 -35.73 21.77 -4.50
N ILE A 6 -35.73 20.47 -4.80
CA ILE A 6 -35.27 19.44 -3.86
C ILE A 6 -33.76 19.62 -3.71
N LEU A 7 -33.37 20.31 -2.64
CA LEU A 7 -32.01 20.45 -2.19
C LEU A 7 -31.51 19.05 -1.82
N LEU A 8 -30.77 18.42 -2.73
CA LEU A 8 -29.94 17.24 -2.47
C LEU A 8 -28.87 17.65 -1.45
N LEU A 9 -29.25 17.66 -0.17
CA LEU A 9 -28.34 17.73 0.95
C LEU A 9 -27.49 16.47 0.91
N CYS A 10 -26.33 16.62 0.28
CA CYS A 10 -25.18 15.74 0.43
C CYS A 10 -24.99 15.48 1.92
N PHE A 11 -25.39 14.28 2.36
CA PHE A 11 -24.88 13.67 3.58
C PHE A 11 -23.40 13.36 3.36
N CYS A 12 -22.57 14.41 3.33
CA CYS A 12 -21.16 14.32 3.64
C CYS A 12 -21.08 13.99 5.13
N SER A 13 -21.34 12.72 5.44
CA SER A 13 -20.94 12.15 6.72
C SER A 13 -19.41 12.24 6.75
N CYS A 14 -18.90 13.32 7.33
CA CYS A 14 -17.55 13.39 7.83
C CYS A 14 -17.45 12.31 8.90
N GLY A 15 -17.13 11.08 8.48
CA GLY A 15 -16.75 10.02 9.40
C GLY A 15 -15.61 10.57 10.25
N LYS A 16 -15.86 10.74 11.54
CA LYS A 16 -14.81 11.11 12.51
C LYS A 16 -13.67 10.14 12.26
N GLY A 17 -12.55 10.66 11.77
CA GLY A 17 -11.34 9.87 11.58
C GLY A 17 -10.89 9.40 12.96
N ASN A 18 -11.33 8.22 13.37
CA ASN A 18 -10.76 7.53 14.50
C ASN A 18 -9.37 7.09 14.06
N TYR A 19 -8.39 7.99 14.20
CA TYR A 19 -6.99 7.64 14.10
C TYR A 19 -6.77 6.50 15.09
N GLN A 20 -6.40 5.33 14.56
CA GLN A 20 -6.16 4.18 15.41
C GLN A 20 -4.88 4.45 16.21
N THR A 21 -4.91 4.13 17.50
CA THR A 21 -3.68 4.10 18.29
C THR A 21 -2.76 3.01 17.76
N PHE A 22 -1.46 3.26 17.82
CA PHE A 22 -0.44 2.29 17.47
C PHE A 22 -0.54 1.04 18.36
N ASP A 23 -0.35 -0.14 17.76
CA ASP A 23 -0.39 -1.44 18.44
C ASP A 23 0.48 -2.42 17.65
N TYR A 24 1.51 -2.96 18.31
CA TYR A 24 2.48 -3.90 17.72
C TYR A 24 1.84 -5.18 17.17
N ASN A 25 0.70 -5.61 17.70
CA ASN A 25 0.09 -6.90 17.35
C ASN A 25 -1.18 -6.77 16.50
N LYS A 26 -1.59 -5.54 16.18
CA LYS A 26 -2.90 -5.30 15.59
C LYS A 26 -2.85 -5.32 14.07
N SER A 27 -3.29 -6.44 13.53
CA SER A 27 -3.90 -6.45 12.20
C SER A 27 -5.37 -6.84 12.31
N LYS A 28 -6.26 -5.98 11.78
CA LYS A 28 -7.69 -6.33 11.65
C LYS A 28 -7.89 -7.51 10.70
N ASN A 29 -6.97 -7.72 9.78
CA ASN A 29 -6.96 -8.82 8.82
C ASN A 29 -5.50 -9.09 8.42
N PRO A 30 -4.83 -10.07 9.04
CA PRO A 30 -3.42 -10.37 8.80
C PRO A 30 -3.10 -10.62 7.33
N TRP A 31 -4.00 -11.28 6.59
CA TRP A 31 -3.83 -11.54 5.16
C TRP A 31 -3.78 -10.25 4.34
N ILE A 32 -4.74 -9.34 4.56
CA ILE A 32 -4.77 -8.05 3.85
C ILE A 32 -3.55 -7.20 4.22
N THR A 33 -3.18 -7.17 5.51
CA THR A 33 -1.95 -6.48 5.94
C THR A 33 -0.74 -7.04 5.24
N ALA A 34 -0.56 -8.36 5.22
CA ALA A 34 0.56 -9.02 4.57
C ALA A 34 0.62 -8.76 3.07
N TYR A 35 -0.52 -8.78 2.38
CA TYR A 35 -0.59 -8.45 0.97
C TYR A 35 -0.06 -7.02 0.72
N LYS A 36 -0.52 -6.06 1.51
CA LYS A 36 -0.10 -4.65 1.39
C LYS A 36 1.37 -4.44 1.77
N ASP A 37 1.84 -5.10 2.82
CA ASP A 37 3.25 -5.06 3.24
C ASP A 37 4.16 -5.59 2.13
N ASN A 38 3.78 -6.69 1.48
CA ASN A 38 4.53 -7.23 0.34
C ASN A 38 4.56 -6.27 -0.86
N VAL A 39 3.46 -5.55 -1.15
CA VAL A 39 3.47 -4.49 -2.17
C VAL A 39 4.44 -3.37 -1.80
N PHE A 40 4.44 -2.95 -0.53
CA PHE A 40 5.36 -1.93 -0.03
C PHE A 40 6.82 -2.38 -0.15
N PHE A 41 7.16 -3.59 0.29
CA PHE A 41 8.51 -4.13 0.16
C PHE A 41 8.94 -4.29 -1.29
N ALA A 42 8.05 -4.75 -2.18
CA ALA A 42 8.33 -4.83 -3.61
C ALA A 42 8.57 -3.45 -4.23
N CYS A 43 7.80 -2.45 -3.84
CA CYS A 43 7.99 -1.06 -4.27
C CYS A 43 9.39 -0.55 -3.88
N LEU A 44 9.79 -0.80 -2.63
CA LEU A 44 11.13 -0.43 -2.16
C LEU A 44 12.24 -1.20 -2.87
N LYS A 45 12.10 -2.53 -3.04
CA LYS A 45 13.07 -3.38 -3.76
C LYS A 45 13.29 -2.87 -5.19
N GLU A 46 12.21 -2.59 -5.92
CA GLU A 46 12.30 -2.01 -7.28
C GLU A 46 12.94 -0.62 -7.27
N SER A 47 12.65 0.21 -6.26
CA SER A 47 13.15 1.60 -6.23
C SER A 47 14.66 1.70 -6.07
N TYR A 48 15.25 0.84 -5.25
CA TYR A 48 16.67 0.87 -4.95
C TYR A 48 17.50 0.06 -5.95
N LYS A 49 16.90 -0.94 -6.61
CA LYS A 49 17.58 -1.88 -7.54
C LYS A 49 18.92 -2.40 -7.01
N ASN A 50 19.00 -2.56 -5.69
CA ASN A 50 20.20 -2.98 -4.99
C ASN A 50 19.82 -4.04 -3.96
N ASP A 51 20.03 -5.29 -4.33
CA ASP A 51 19.69 -6.45 -3.50
C ASP A 51 20.45 -6.46 -2.17
N SER A 52 21.64 -5.85 -2.12
CA SER A 52 22.46 -5.78 -0.90
C SER A 52 21.75 -5.04 0.24
N ILE A 53 20.93 -4.02 -0.07
CA ILE A 53 20.20 -3.27 0.96
C ILE A 53 19.16 -4.18 1.63
N PHE A 54 18.44 -4.96 0.83
CA PHE A 54 17.41 -5.86 1.38
C PHE A 54 18.00 -7.07 2.06
N ILE A 55 19.16 -7.57 1.61
CA ILE A 55 19.92 -8.59 2.35
C ILE A 55 20.26 -8.08 3.76
N LEU A 56 20.80 -6.86 3.87
CA LEU A 56 21.15 -6.26 5.18
C LEU A 56 19.93 -6.03 6.09
N ILE A 57 18.78 -5.67 5.50
CA ILE A 57 17.52 -5.55 6.25
C ILE A 57 17.09 -6.93 6.76
N GLU A 58 17.04 -7.93 5.88
CA GLU A 58 16.57 -9.29 6.18
C GLU A 58 17.50 -10.04 7.17
N GLU A 59 18.75 -9.59 7.38
CA GLU A 59 19.63 -10.08 8.46
C GLU A 59 19.13 -9.74 9.88
N LYS A 60 18.31 -8.69 10.02
CA LYS A 60 17.82 -8.17 11.30
C LYS A 60 16.30 -8.09 11.40
N ASP A 61 15.62 -8.13 10.26
CA ASP A 61 14.19 -7.89 10.16
C ASP A 61 13.52 -9.10 9.48
N ALA A 62 12.55 -9.70 10.18
CA ALA A 62 11.75 -10.81 9.65
C ALA A 62 10.67 -10.35 8.66
N LEU A 63 10.56 -9.04 8.43
CA LEU A 63 9.56 -8.38 7.60
C LEU A 63 8.14 -8.70 8.08
N ASN A 64 7.31 -9.30 7.22
CA ASN A 64 5.93 -9.61 7.55
C ASN A 64 5.82 -11.02 8.19
N PRO A 65 5.13 -11.16 9.33
CA PRO A 65 5.04 -12.43 10.06
C PRO A 65 4.00 -13.43 9.49
N TYR A 66 3.22 -13.06 8.47
CA TYR A 66 2.16 -13.89 7.90
C TYR A 66 2.64 -14.58 6.61
N ASP A 67 2.60 -15.91 6.61
CA ASP A 67 3.09 -16.79 5.55
C ASP A 67 1.98 -17.35 4.65
N GLY A 68 0.72 -16.98 4.87
CA GLY A 68 -0.45 -17.54 4.16
C GLY A 68 -0.75 -16.95 2.78
N LEU A 69 0.15 -16.16 2.19
CA LEU A 69 -0.01 -15.67 0.81
C LEU A 69 0.45 -16.75 -0.18
N SER A 70 -0.31 -16.95 -1.25
CA SER A 70 0.09 -17.86 -2.33
C SER A 70 1.23 -17.28 -3.18
N LEU A 71 1.89 -18.12 -3.99
CA LEU A 71 2.88 -17.65 -4.94
C LEU A 71 2.30 -16.65 -5.96
N ASP A 72 1.05 -16.86 -6.37
CA ASP A 72 0.36 -15.96 -7.30
C ASP A 72 0.10 -14.60 -6.67
N ASP A 73 -0.33 -14.57 -5.39
CA ASP A 73 -0.47 -13.32 -4.63
C ASP A 73 0.87 -12.59 -4.54
N LEU A 74 1.96 -13.30 -4.22
CA LEU A 74 3.30 -12.72 -4.12
C LEU A 74 3.82 -12.20 -5.47
N ASN A 75 3.44 -12.83 -6.58
CA ASN A 75 3.81 -12.34 -7.91
C ASN A 75 3.00 -11.09 -8.30
N GLU A 76 1.72 -11.03 -7.92
CA GLU A 76 0.90 -9.85 -8.12
C GLU A 76 1.43 -8.67 -7.30
N THR A 77 1.79 -8.89 -6.03
CA THR A 77 2.31 -7.81 -5.16
C THR A 77 3.61 -7.22 -5.71
N LYS A 78 4.50 -8.07 -6.25
CA LYS A 78 5.71 -7.63 -6.97
C LYS A 78 5.38 -6.75 -8.17
N LYS A 79 4.44 -7.19 -9.01
CA LYS A 79 4.01 -6.43 -10.19
C LYS A 79 3.43 -5.06 -9.81
N LEU A 80 2.59 -5.01 -8.77
CA LEU A 80 2.02 -3.76 -8.25
C LEU A 80 3.12 -2.82 -7.74
N GLY A 81 4.03 -3.32 -6.89
CA GLY A 81 5.15 -2.56 -6.37
C GLY A 81 6.03 -1.97 -7.48
N SER A 82 6.41 -2.78 -8.48
CA SER A 82 7.22 -2.30 -9.60
C SER A 82 6.51 -1.28 -10.49
N ASN A 83 5.19 -1.38 -10.63
CA ASN A 83 4.41 -0.42 -11.42
C ASN A 83 4.37 0.97 -10.80
N ILE A 84 4.41 1.08 -9.47
CA ILE A 84 4.47 2.39 -8.80
C ILE A 84 5.74 3.13 -9.18
N ILE A 85 6.90 2.46 -9.16
CA ILE A 85 8.19 3.09 -9.42
C ILE A 85 8.28 3.69 -10.83
N LYS A 86 7.66 3.05 -11.82
CA LYS A 86 7.64 3.55 -13.21
C LYS A 86 6.88 4.86 -13.39
N ASN A 87 5.99 5.20 -12.47
CA ASN A 87 5.09 6.34 -12.57
C ASN A 87 5.41 7.46 -11.57
N ILE A 88 6.49 7.31 -10.77
CA ILE A 88 6.89 8.36 -9.83
C ILE A 88 7.44 9.54 -10.62
N PRO A 89 6.86 10.75 -10.47
CA PRO A 89 7.37 11.93 -11.13
C PRO A 89 8.70 12.37 -10.48
N GLU A 90 9.48 13.13 -11.24
CA GLU A 90 10.66 13.79 -10.70
C GLU A 90 10.28 14.70 -9.52
N PRO A 91 11.17 14.82 -8.51
CA PRO A 91 10.90 15.62 -7.32
C PRO A 91 10.83 17.12 -7.68
N ILE A 92 9.64 17.71 -7.55
CA ILE A 92 9.40 19.14 -7.83
C ILE A 92 9.95 20.04 -6.71
N MET A 93 9.87 19.59 -5.46
CA MET A 93 10.33 20.34 -4.30
C MET A 93 11.46 19.57 -3.64
N CYS A 94 12.71 19.91 -3.92
CA CYS A 94 13.84 19.42 -3.15
C CYS A 94 14.98 20.44 -3.14
N GLU A 95 15.19 21.10 -2.01
CA GLU A 95 16.36 21.94 -1.79
C GLU A 95 17.58 21.02 -1.60
N ASN A 96 18.50 21.05 -2.57
CA ASN A 96 19.77 20.28 -2.59
C ASN A 96 19.69 18.79 -2.94
N CYS A 97 18.63 18.33 -3.62
CA CYS A 97 18.64 16.99 -4.20
C CYS A 97 19.71 16.83 -5.29
N LYS A 98 20.40 15.69 -5.29
CA LYS A 98 21.23 15.30 -6.43
C LYS A 98 20.33 14.94 -7.61
N GLU A 99 20.82 15.13 -8.83
CA GLU A 99 20.13 14.66 -10.03
C GLU A 99 19.85 13.14 -9.95
N GLY A 100 18.66 12.72 -10.37
CA GLY A 100 18.24 11.32 -10.37
C GLY A 100 17.75 10.76 -9.03
N VAL A 101 17.68 11.57 -7.96
CA VAL A 101 17.01 11.16 -6.73
C VAL A 101 15.50 11.31 -6.84
N ASN A 102 14.75 10.47 -6.11
CA ASN A 102 13.29 10.45 -6.13
C ASN A 102 12.73 10.20 -4.72
N TYR A 103 11.45 10.54 -4.53
CA TYR A 103 10.72 10.32 -3.28
C TYR A 103 10.17 8.89 -3.15
N TYR A 104 11.01 7.88 -3.38
CA TYR A 104 10.57 6.48 -3.45
C TYR A 104 9.88 6.00 -2.17
N MET A 105 10.55 6.11 -1.02
CA MET A 105 10.01 5.67 0.27
C MET A 105 8.66 6.33 0.58
N SER A 106 8.57 7.65 0.38
CA SER A 106 7.35 8.43 0.61
C SER A 106 6.21 7.99 -0.31
N ASN A 107 6.47 7.82 -1.60
CA ASN A 107 5.46 7.35 -2.56
C ASN A 107 5.02 5.90 -2.29
N CYS A 108 5.95 5.00 -1.95
CA CYS A 108 5.61 3.64 -1.55
C CYS A 108 4.72 3.64 -0.29
N LEU A 109 5.02 4.50 0.70
CA LEU A 109 4.23 4.64 1.92
C LEU A 109 2.84 5.24 1.65
N HIS A 110 2.75 6.23 0.76
CA HIS A 110 1.48 6.78 0.32
C HIS A 110 0.63 5.74 -0.40
N TYR A 111 1.24 4.92 -1.26
CA TYR A 111 0.53 3.83 -1.92
C TYR A 111 0.07 2.76 -0.94
N TYR A 112 0.92 2.39 0.03
CA TYR A 112 0.56 1.51 1.14
C TYR A 112 -0.69 2.01 1.89
N ASN A 113 -0.79 3.33 2.11
CA ASN A 113 -1.93 3.96 2.80
C ASN A 113 -3.11 4.32 1.88
N SER A 114 -3.04 4.00 0.59
CA SER A 114 -4.04 4.43 -0.39
C SER A 114 -5.33 3.59 -0.34
N LYS A 115 -6.47 4.23 -0.65
CA LYS A 115 -7.74 3.52 -0.86
C LYS A 115 -7.69 2.56 -2.05
N GLU A 116 -6.83 2.86 -3.02
CA GLU A 116 -6.63 2.02 -4.20
C GLU A 116 -6.06 0.66 -3.80
N LEU A 117 -4.92 0.65 -3.10
CA LEU A 117 -4.31 -0.58 -2.65
C LEU A 117 -5.20 -1.32 -1.65
N ASP A 118 -5.91 -0.60 -0.77
CA ASP A 118 -6.93 -1.20 0.10
C ASP A 118 -8.02 -1.94 -0.68
N SER A 119 -8.47 -1.39 -1.81
CA SER A 119 -9.49 -1.99 -2.66
C SER A 119 -8.96 -3.26 -3.34
N ILE A 120 -7.74 -3.20 -3.89
CA ILE A 120 -7.07 -4.32 -4.53
C ILE A 120 -6.87 -5.47 -3.53
N ALA A 121 -6.32 -5.18 -2.35
CA ALA A 121 -6.05 -6.18 -1.32
C ALA A 121 -7.35 -6.83 -0.79
N LYS A 122 -8.44 -6.06 -0.63
CA LYS A 122 -9.75 -6.61 -0.26
C LYS A 122 -10.33 -7.52 -1.33
N LYS A 123 -10.15 -7.19 -2.60
CA LYS A 123 -10.59 -8.03 -3.73
C LYS A 123 -9.79 -9.34 -3.76
N ALA A 124 -8.46 -9.26 -3.69
CA ALA A 124 -7.60 -10.44 -3.66
C ALA A 124 -7.93 -11.36 -2.47
N TYR A 125 -8.15 -10.79 -1.28
CA TYR A 125 -8.62 -11.54 -0.12
C TYR A 125 -9.99 -12.20 -0.33
N GLY A 126 -10.88 -11.54 -1.08
CA GLY A 126 -12.17 -12.09 -1.47
C GLY A 126 -12.02 -13.36 -2.33
N GLU A 127 -11.06 -13.38 -3.26
CA GLU A 127 -10.76 -14.56 -4.08
C GLU A 127 -10.07 -15.65 -3.27
N TYR A 128 -9.08 -15.31 -2.43
CA TYR A 128 -8.45 -16.23 -1.49
C TYR A 128 -9.47 -17.02 -0.67
N LYS A 129 -10.48 -16.33 -0.12
CA LYS A 129 -11.55 -16.97 0.67
C LYS A 129 -12.46 -17.92 -0.13
N LYS A 130 -12.54 -17.79 -1.45
CA LYS A 130 -13.35 -18.69 -2.30
C LYS A 130 -12.60 -19.98 -2.64
N VAL A 131 -11.27 -19.94 -2.64
CA VAL A 131 -10.40 -21.07 -2.97
C VAL A 131 -9.93 -21.79 -1.70
N GLY A 132 -9.81 -21.06 -0.59
CA GLY A 132 -9.25 -21.53 0.69
C GLY A 132 -10.24 -21.94 1.78
N LEU A 133 -11.52 -22.19 1.47
CA LEU A 133 -12.52 -22.82 2.34
C LEU A 133 -13.50 -23.66 1.52
#